data_AF-A0A1D1Z179-F1
#
_entry.id   AF-A0A1D1Z179-F1
#
_cell.length_a   1.000
_cell.length_b   1.000
_cell.length_c   1.000
_cell.angle_alpha   90.00
_cell.angle_beta   90.00
_cell.angle_gamma   90.00
#
_symmetry.space_group_name_H-M   'P 1'
#
loop_
_entity.id
_entity.type
_entity.pdbx_description
1 polymer ?
#
loop_
_entity_poly.entity_id
_entity_poly.type
_entity_poly.pdbx_seq_one_letter_code
_entity_poly.pdbx_strand_id
1 'polypeptide(L)'
;MASPTGPSPAALAFLFLLLGGAFCKTVKRDVKALNEIKASLGWRVVYAWVGDDPCGDGDLPPWTGVTCSQQGDYRVVTELEVYAVSIVGPFPTAVTNLLDLTRLDLHNN
;
A
#
# COMPACT_ATOMS: atom_id res chain seq x y z
N MET A 1 50.88 -10.31 -2.10
CA MET A 1 49.53 -10.74 -1.71
C MET A 1 48.82 -9.51 -1.18
N ALA A 2 47.93 -8.90 -1.98
CA ALA A 2 47.19 -7.71 -1.58
C ALA A 2 45.84 -8.14 -0.97
N SER A 3 45.59 -7.79 0.29
CA SER A 3 44.31 -8.03 0.95
C SER A 3 43.23 -7.12 0.37
N PRO A 4 42.00 -7.60 0.14
CA PRO A 4 40.92 -6.75 -0.34
C PRO A 4 40.44 -5.84 0.81
N THR A 5 40.52 -4.53 0.63
CA THR A 5 39.91 -3.54 1.52
C THR A 5 38.41 -3.55 1.26
N GLY A 6 37.63 -4.16 2.16
CA GLY A 6 36.17 -4.08 2.14
C GLY A 6 35.69 -2.63 2.36
N PRO A 7 34.46 -2.29 1.93
CA PRO A 7 33.90 -0.96 2.14
C PRO A 7 33.79 -0.65 3.64
N SER A 8 34.16 0.57 4.02
CA SER A 8 34.04 1.07 5.40
C SER A 8 32.60 0.97 5.90
N PRO A 9 32.37 0.62 7.18
CA PRO A 9 31.02 0.63 7.80
C PRO A 9 30.26 1.95 7.59
N ALA A 10 30.98 3.07 7.48
CA ALA A 10 30.39 4.38 7.20
C ALA A 10 29.80 4.46 5.79
N ALA A 11 30.42 3.80 4.79
CA ALA A 11 29.92 3.76 3.43
C ALA A 11 28.64 2.90 3.33
N LEU A 12 28.55 1.82 4.12
CA LEU A 12 27.35 0.99 4.23
C LEU A 12 26.20 1.74 4.91
N ALA A 13 26.49 2.52 5.95
CA ALA A 13 25.49 3.35 6.63
C ALA A 13 24.95 4.47 5.73
N PHE A 14 25.80 5.12 4.94
CA PHE A 14 25.39 6.12 3.94
C PHE A 14 24.53 5.53 2.82
N LEU A 15 24.85 4.30 2.38
CA LEU A 15 24.04 3.58 1.39
C LEU A 15 22.65 3.23 1.96
N PHE A 16 22.58 2.86 3.24
CA PHE A 16 21.31 2.61 3.94
C PHE A 16 20.46 3.88 4.11
N LEU A 17 21.08 5.05 4.34
CA LEU A 17 20.36 6.33 4.43
C LEU A 17 19.77 6.79 3.08
N LEU A 18 20.42 6.45 1.96
CA LEU A 18 19.90 6.77 0.62
C LEU A 18 18.73 5.87 0.19
N LEU A 19 18.55 4.73 0.86
CA LEU A 19 17.39 3.84 0.72
C LEU A 19 16.24 4.17 1.70
N GLY A 20 16.34 5.29 2.44
CA GLY A 20 15.20 5.86 3.17
C GLY A 20 14.17 6.35 2.17
N GLY A 21 13.27 5.46 1.74
CA GLY A 21 12.18 5.77 0.83
C GLY A 21 11.48 7.04 1.30
N ALA A 22 11.24 7.96 0.37
CA ALA A 22 10.45 9.15 0.64
C ALA A 22 9.10 8.69 1.20
N PHE A 23 8.90 8.82 2.51
CA PHE A 23 7.66 8.46 3.20
C PHE A 23 6.58 9.45 2.79
N CYS A 24 5.94 9.18 1.66
CA CYS A 24 4.87 10.00 1.16
C CYS A 24 3.55 9.40 1.61
N LYS A 25 2.76 10.15 2.39
CA LYS A 25 1.47 9.68 2.88
C LYS A 25 0.54 9.38 1.71
N THR A 26 -0.31 8.39 1.87
CA THR A 26 -1.41 8.15 0.90
C THR A 26 -2.36 9.33 0.88
N VAL A 27 -2.81 9.73 -0.31
CA VAL A 27 -3.73 10.85 -0.46
C VAL A 27 -5.02 10.60 0.35
N LYS A 28 -5.49 11.60 1.09
CA LYS A 28 -6.62 11.47 2.03
C LYS A 28 -7.89 10.91 1.39
N ARG A 29 -8.11 11.20 0.10
CA ARG A 29 -9.22 10.67 -0.70
C ARG A 29 -9.19 9.14 -0.76
N ASP A 30 -8.04 8.56 -1.07
CA ASP A 30 -7.85 7.10 -1.19
C ASP A 30 -7.98 6.43 0.17
N VAL A 31 -7.39 7.04 1.20
CA VAL A 31 -7.53 6.57 2.59
C VAL A 31 -9.01 6.50 2.99
N LYS A 32 -9.79 7.53 2.70
CA LYS A 32 -11.24 7.53 2.99
C LYS A 32 -11.98 6.47 2.18
N ALA A 33 -11.72 6.38 0.88
CA ALA A 33 -12.36 5.43 -0.01
C ALA A 33 -12.11 3.97 0.43
N LEU A 34 -10.86 3.62 0.73
CA LEU A 34 -10.52 2.27 1.20
C LEU A 34 -11.10 1.97 2.58
N ASN A 35 -11.20 2.94 3.49
CA ASN A 35 -11.87 2.71 4.78
C ASN A 35 -13.39 2.46 4.64
N GLU A 36 -14.06 3.11 3.68
CA GLU A 36 -15.47 2.81 3.37
C GLU A 36 -15.65 1.43 2.75
N ILE A 37 -14.71 1.03 1.88
CA ILE A 37 -14.67 -0.33 1.32
C ILE A 37 -14.46 -1.34 2.45
N LYS A 38 -13.48 -1.10 3.34
CA LYS A 38 -13.18 -1.93 4.52
C LYS A 38 -14.42 -2.18 5.37
N ALA A 39 -15.22 -1.13 5.61
CA ALA A 39 -16.45 -1.21 6.40
C ALA A 39 -17.54 -2.07 5.73
N SER A 40 -17.50 -2.21 4.41
CA SER A 40 -18.53 -2.90 3.63
C SER A 40 -18.19 -4.37 3.33
N LEU A 41 -16.90 -4.72 3.21
CA LEU A 41 -16.45 -6.07 2.82
C LEU A 41 -16.34 -7.07 3.99
N GLY A 42 -16.50 -6.61 5.22
CA GLY A 42 -16.57 -7.48 6.41
C GLY A 42 -15.22 -8.00 6.90
N TRP A 43 -15.29 -9.00 7.80
CA TRP A 43 -14.17 -9.38 8.67
C TRP A 43 -12.91 -9.89 7.94
N ARG A 44 -13.06 -10.57 6.79
CA ARG A 44 -11.92 -11.15 6.05
C ARG A 44 -10.91 -10.09 5.60
N VAL A 45 -11.41 -8.96 5.09
CA VAL A 45 -10.59 -7.82 4.67
C VAL A 45 -10.01 -7.08 5.88
N VAL A 46 -10.81 -6.94 6.95
CA VAL A 46 -10.42 -6.19 8.15
C VAL A 46 -9.14 -6.73 8.80
N TYR A 47 -8.95 -8.06 8.84
CA TYR A 47 -7.75 -8.66 9.42
C TYR A 47 -6.48 -8.48 8.58
N ALA A 48 -6.61 -8.34 7.26
CA ALA A 48 -5.49 -8.23 6.34
C ALA A 48 -5.04 -6.78 6.11
N TRP A 49 -5.86 -5.81 6.50
CA TRP A 49 -5.64 -4.37 6.32
C TRP A 49 -5.28 -3.73 7.66
N VAL A 50 -3.98 -3.74 7.97
CA VAL A 50 -3.41 -3.33 9.26
C VAL A 50 -2.74 -1.95 9.15
N GLY A 51 -2.88 -1.11 10.18
CA GLY A 51 -2.33 0.25 10.20
C GLY A 51 -3.25 1.31 9.58
N ASP A 52 -2.81 2.56 9.64
CA ASP A 52 -3.60 3.73 9.22
C ASP A 52 -3.40 4.13 7.75
N ASP A 53 -2.25 3.78 7.16
CA ASP A 53 -1.93 4.10 5.76
C ASP A 53 -2.08 2.84 4.87
N PRO A 54 -3.00 2.84 3.89
CA PRO A 54 -3.20 1.70 2.98
C PRO A 54 -2.00 1.33 2.13
N CYS A 55 -1.09 2.28 1.88
CA CYS A 55 0.14 2.04 1.16
C CYS A 55 1.30 1.67 2.11
N GLY A 56 1.04 1.51 3.41
CA GLY A 56 2.04 1.22 4.44
C GLY A 56 2.67 2.49 5.01
N ASP A 57 3.20 2.43 6.23
CA ASP A 57 3.86 3.57 6.89
C ASP A 57 4.96 3.05 7.82
N GLY A 58 6.16 3.63 7.73
CA GLY A 58 7.33 3.14 8.47
C GLY A 58 7.63 1.67 8.19
N ASP A 59 7.49 0.84 9.23
CA ASP A 59 7.75 -0.61 9.18
C ASP A 59 6.52 -1.44 8.74
N LEU A 60 5.36 -0.81 8.54
CA LEU A 60 4.14 -1.51 8.12
C LEU A 60 4.07 -1.60 6.59
N PRO A 61 3.83 -2.81 6.03
CA PRO A 61 3.64 -2.97 4.60
C PRO A 61 2.32 -2.33 4.13
N PRO A 62 2.16 -2.12 2.81
CA PRO A 62 0.84 -1.86 2.23
C PRO A 62 -0.19 -2.89 2.68
N TRP A 63 -1.45 -2.46 2.72
CA TRP A 63 -2.56 -3.36 2.95
C TRP A 63 -2.57 -4.49 1.91
N THR A 64 -2.93 -5.69 2.34
CA THR A 64 -2.93 -6.87 1.46
C THR A 64 -3.84 -6.61 0.25
N GLY A 65 -3.31 -6.82 -0.96
CA GLY A 65 -4.02 -6.57 -2.22
C GLY A 65 -4.11 -5.09 -2.63
N VAL A 66 -3.47 -4.17 -1.91
CA VAL A 66 -3.39 -2.75 -2.28
C VAL A 66 -2.02 -2.46 -2.88
N THR A 67 -2.00 -1.95 -4.11
CA THR A 67 -0.79 -1.46 -4.77
C THR A 67 -0.89 0.04 -4.95
N CYS A 68 0.23 0.72 -4.68
CA CYS A 68 0.30 2.17 -4.73
C CYS A 68 1.45 2.66 -5.61
N SER A 69 1.25 3.84 -6.19
CA SER A 69 2.25 4.56 -6.95
C SER A 69 2.59 5.88 -6.28
N GLN A 70 3.86 6.29 -6.39
CA GLN A 70 4.37 7.55 -5.89
C GLN A 70 4.05 8.68 -6.87
N GLN A 71 3.42 9.74 -6.40
CA GLN A 71 3.09 10.94 -7.16
C GLN A 71 3.61 12.18 -6.42
N GLY A 72 4.81 12.65 -6.80
CA GLY A 72 5.43 13.79 -6.13
C GLY A 72 5.73 13.48 -4.66
N ASP A 73 5.01 14.14 -3.75
CA ASP A 73 5.11 14.02 -2.29
C ASP A 73 3.99 13.20 -1.62
N TYR A 74 3.12 12.55 -2.41
CA TYR A 74 2.06 11.67 -1.91
C TYR A 74 2.00 10.35 -2.70
N ARG A 75 1.25 9.37 -2.16
CA ARG A 75 0.95 8.11 -2.85
C ARG A 75 -0.51 8.02 -3.21
N VAL A 76 -0.78 7.33 -4.31
CA VAL A 76 -2.13 7.02 -4.80
C VAL A 76 -2.26 5.52 -5.00
N VAL A 77 -3.46 5.01 -4.82
CA VAL A 77 -3.79 3.59 -5.01
C VAL A 77 -4.04 3.35 -6.50
N THR A 78 -3.27 2.45 -7.09
CA THR A 78 -3.33 2.13 -8.52
C THR A 78 -3.91 0.75 -8.80
N GLU A 79 -3.82 -0.18 -7.84
CA GLU A 79 -4.40 -1.51 -7.96
C GLU A 79 -5.06 -1.92 -6.65
N LEU A 80 -6.24 -2.56 -6.77
CA LEU A 80 -7.00 -3.09 -5.65
C LEU A 80 -7.45 -4.52 -5.98
N GLU A 81 -6.94 -5.48 -5.23
CA GLU A 81 -7.23 -6.91 -5.37
C GLU A 81 -7.94 -7.41 -4.10
N VAL A 82 -9.23 -7.68 -4.22
CA VAL A 82 -10.09 -8.17 -3.13
C VAL A 82 -10.80 -9.43 -3.59
N TYR A 83 -10.02 -10.50 -3.74
CA TYR A 83 -10.49 -11.81 -4.21
C TYR A 83 -10.86 -12.72 -3.02
N ALA A 84 -11.82 -13.63 -3.23
CA ALA A 84 -12.19 -14.66 -2.24
C ALA A 84 -12.53 -14.14 -0.83
N VAL A 85 -13.06 -12.92 -0.74
CA VAL A 85 -13.52 -12.32 0.52
C VAL A 85 -15.02 -12.50 0.74
N SER A 86 -15.72 -13.20 -0.17
CA SER A 86 -17.16 -13.48 -0.12
C SER A 86 -17.98 -12.19 -0.03
N ILE A 87 -17.81 -11.31 -1.02
CA ILE A 87 -18.53 -10.04 -1.10
C ILE A 87 -20.03 -10.33 -1.23
N VAL A 88 -20.79 -10.02 -0.19
CA VAL A 88 -22.25 -10.15 -0.20
C VAL A 88 -22.87 -8.78 -0.45
N GLY A 89 -23.54 -8.63 -1.60
CA GLY A 89 -24.23 -7.39 -1.97
C GLY A 89 -23.45 -6.52 -2.96
N PRO A 90 -23.89 -5.27 -3.19
CA PRO A 90 -23.24 -4.39 -4.14
C PRO A 90 -21.85 -4.01 -3.65
N PHE A 91 -20.88 -4.00 -4.56
CA PHE A 91 -19.56 -3.49 -4.26
C PHE A 91 -19.63 -1.98 -3.96
N PRO A 92 -18.91 -1.46 -2.95
CA PRO A 92 -19.08 -0.08 -2.50
C PRO A 92 -18.76 0.93 -3.60
N THR A 93 -19.63 1.93 -3.77
CA THR A 93 -19.40 3.04 -4.71
C THR A 93 -18.17 3.85 -4.36
N ALA A 94 -17.67 3.76 -3.12
CA ALA A 94 -16.43 4.38 -2.68
C ALA A 94 -15.22 4.07 -3.58
N VAL A 95 -15.23 2.93 -4.30
CA VAL A 95 -14.16 2.60 -5.27
C VAL A 95 -14.02 3.63 -6.39
N THR A 96 -15.10 4.33 -6.77
CA THR A 96 -15.03 5.39 -7.79
C THR A 96 -14.25 6.60 -7.32
N ASN A 97 -13.99 6.70 -6.02
CA ASN A 97 -13.13 7.74 -5.45
C ASN A 97 -11.65 7.35 -5.48
N LEU A 98 -11.25 6.20 -6.04
CA LEU A 98 -9.85 5.85 -6.34
C LEU A 98 -9.53 6.26 -7.78
N LEU A 99 -9.21 7.55 -7.98
CA LEU A 99 -9.13 8.19 -9.30
C LEU A 99 -7.96 7.69 -10.15
N ASP A 100 -6.92 7.14 -9.50
CA ASP A 100 -5.72 6.62 -10.15
C ASP A 100 -5.76 5.08 -10.30
N LEU A 101 -6.89 4.46 -9.98
CA LEU A 101 -7.07 3.02 -10.04
C LEU A 101 -7.06 2.54 -11.50
N THR A 102 -6.11 1.68 -11.82
CA THR A 102 -5.94 1.09 -13.15
C THR A 102 -6.34 -0.38 -13.19
N ARG A 103 -6.29 -1.07 -12.04
CA ARG A 103 -6.66 -2.47 -11.89
C ARG A 103 -7.56 -2.66 -10.67
N LEU A 104 -8.71 -3.27 -10.90
CA LEU A 104 -9.63 -3.72 -9.86
C LEU A 104 -9.89 -5.21 -10.09
N ASP A 105 -9.49 -6.05 -9.13
CA ASP A 105 -9.71 -7.48 -9.19
C ASP A 105 -10.64 -7.95 -8.06
N LEU A 106 -11.77 -8.53 -8.45
CA LEU A 106 -12.83 -9.04 -7.56
C LEU A 106 -13.16 -10.51 -7.84
N HIS A 107 -12.25 -11.26 -8.47
CA HIS A 107 -12.54 -12.65 -8.84
C HIS A 107 -12.84 -13.55 -7.63
N ASN A 108 -13.55 -14.65 -7.89
CA ASN A 108 -13.86 -15.69 -6.90
C ASN A 108 -14.62 -15.17 -5.67
N ASN A 109 -15.63 -14.31 -5.89
CA ASN A 109 -16.54 -13.78 -4.88
C ASN A 109 -17.98 -14.19 -5.15
#